data_AF-A0A2V7YCS6-F1
#
_entry.id   AF-A0A2V7YCS6-F1
#
_cell.length_a   1.000
_cell.length_b   1.000
_cell.length_c   1.000
_cell.angle_alpha   90.00
_cell.angle_beta   90.00
_cell.angle_gamma   90.00
#
_symmetry.space_group_name_H-M   'P 1'
#
loop_
_entity.id
_entity.type
_entity.pdbx_description
1 polymer ?
#
loop_
_entity_poly.entity_id
_entity_poly.type
_entity_poly.pdbx_seq_one_letter_code
_entity_poly.pdbx_strand_id
1 'polypeptide(L)' 'ERLLDPQENLEAGVKYLSWLIEQFPNDLSKVLAAYNAGENAVWRYNGIPPYRETRDYVRRIFGTLGLTTAKLAGL' A
#
# COMPACT_ATOMS: atom_id res chain seq x y z
N GLU A 1 7.00 6.20 -22.48
CA GLU A 1 5.99 5.56 -23.34
C GLU A 1 5.64 4.14 -22.89
N ARG A 2 6.61 3.26 -22.57
CA ARG A 2 6.37 1.89 -22.05
C ARG A 2 5.32 1.75 -20.93
N LEU A 3 5.32 2.65 -19.93
CA LEU A 3 4.35 2.60 -18.82
C LEU A 3 2.89 2.91 -19.19
N LEU A 4 2.64 3.40 -20.42
CA LEU A 4 1.28 3.62 -20.93
C LEU A 4 0.71 2.34 -21.58
N ASP A 5 1.55 1.34 -21.84
CA ASP A 5 1.07 0.01 -22.23
C ASP A 5 0.41 -0.66 -21.00
N PRO A 6 -0.85 -1.10 -21.10
CA PRO A 6 -1.56 -1.67 -19.96
C PRO A 6 -0.90 -2.93 -19.39
N GLN A 7 -0.33 -3.78 -20.25
CA GLN A 7 0.31 -5.02 -19.80
C GLN A 7 1.58 -4.71 -19.03
N GLU A 8 2.43 -3.84 -19.57
CA GLU A 8 3.66 -3.45 -18.88
C GLU A 8 3.40 -2.70 -17.58
N ASN A 9 2.37 -1.84 -17.55
CA ASN A 9 1.96 -1.13 -16.34
C ASN A 9 1.55 -2.11 -15.24
N LEU A 10 0.74 -3.12 -15.59
CA LEU A 10 0.31 -4.16 -14.67
C LEU A 10 1.50 -4.99 -14.16
N GLU A 11 2.39 -5.42 -15.05
CA GLU A 11 3.57 -6.20 -14.66
C GLU A 11 4.48 -5.43 -13.71
N ALA A 12 4.75 -4.15 -14.00
CA ALA A 12 5.57 -3.30 -13.14
C ALA A 12 4.90 -3.07 -11.77
N GLY A 13 3.59 -2.77 -11.77
CA GLY A 13 2.82 -2.54 -10.55
C GLY A 13 2.77 -3.78 -9.65
N VAL A 14 2.53 -4.97 -10.22
CA VAL A 14 2.48 -6.23 -9.46
C VAL A 14 3.87 -6.60 -8.92
N LYS A 15 4.94 -6.43 -9.71
CA LYS A 15 6.30 -6.66 -9.22
C LYS A 15 6.65 -5.76 -8.05
N TYR A 16 6.34 -4.48 -8.14
CA TYR A 16 6.59 -3.54 -7.05
C TYR A 16 5.74 -3.86 -5.81
N LEU A 17 4.45 -4.19 -5.99
CA LEU A 17 3.58 -4.60 -4.89
C LEU A 17 4.09 -5.87 -4.19
N SER A 18 4.55 -6.88 -4.95
CA SER A 18 5.14 -8.10 -4.40
C SER A 18 6.36 -7.80 -3.53
N TRP A 19 7.25 -6.94 -4.04
CA TRP A 19 8.42 -6.50 -3.28
C TRP A 19 8.03 -5.80 -1.97
N LEU A 20 7.01 -4.92 -2.00
CA LEU A 20 6.52 -4.25 -0.78
C LEU A 20 5.92 -5.22 0.24
N ILE A 21 5.24 -6.28 -0.20
CA ILE A 21 4.72 -7.34 0.69
C ILE A 21 5.87 -8.02 1.45
N GLU A 22 7.01 -8.25 0.79
CA GLU A 22 8.20 -8.80 1.42
C GLU A 22 8.84 -7.81 2.42
N GLN A 23 8.81 -6.51 2.13
CA GLN A 23 9.36 -5.49 3.03
C GLN A 23 8.50 -5.24 4.28
N PHE A 24 7.19 -5.51 4.20
CA PHE A 24 6.23 -5.25 5.27
C PHE A 24 5.39 -6.52 5.59
N PRO A 25 6.01 -7.57 6.13
CA PRO A 25 5.35 -8.85 6.35
C PRO A 25 4.18 -8.70 7.31
N ASN A 26 3.03 -9.27 6.92
CA ASN A 26 1.78 -9.27 7.70
C ASN A 26 1.19 -7.88 8.01
N ASP A 27 1.70 -6.80 7.42
CA ASP A 27 1.19 -5.44 7.63
C ASP A 27 0.70 -4.84 6.31
N LEU A 28 -0.50 -5.26 5.88
CA LEU A 28 -1.12 -4.76 4.65
C LEU A 28 -1.31 -3.24 4.68
N SER A 29 -1.46 -2.62 5.86
CA SER A 29 -1.58 -1.18 6.00
C SER A 29 -0.29 -0.47 5.56
N LYS A 30 0.87 -0.99 5.98
CA LYS A 30 2.19 -0.47 5.54
C LYS A 30 2.46 -0.75 4.07
N VAL A 31 2.09 -1.92 3.55
CA VAL A 31 2.20 -2.24 2.11
C VAL A 31 1.44 -1.19 1.27
N LEU A 32 0.17 -0.94 1.61
CA LEU A 32 -0.67 0.02 0.88
C LEU A 32 -0.18 1.46 1.03
N ALA A 33 0.31 1.83 2.22
CA ALA A 33 0.90 3.14 2.45
C ALA A 33 2.18 3.33 1.62
N ALA A 34 3.05 2.32 1.54
CA ALA A 34 4.28 2.37 0.77
C ALA A 34 4.02 2.43 -0.74
N TYR A 35 3.00 1.71 -1.24
CA TYR A 35 2.62 1.78 -2.64
C TYR A 35 2.16 3.19 -3.06
N ASN A 36 1.52 3.95 -2.17
CA ASN A 36 1.07 5.31 -2.45
C ASN A 36 2.13 6.39 -2.14
N ALA A 37 2.86 6.27 -1.02
CA ALA A 37 3.74 7.33 -0.50
C ALA A 37 5.24 7.03 -0.67
N GLY A 38 5.60 5.86 -1.19
CA GLY A 38 6.95 5.32 -1.20
C GLY A 38 7.32 4.67 0.14
N GLU A 39 8.06 3.56 0.07
CA GLU A 39 8.53 2.81 1.24
C GLU A 39 9.40 3.65 2.19
N ASN A 40 10.20 4.57 1.64
CA ASN A 40 11.06 5.45 2.43
C ASN A 40 10.27 6.33 3.41
N ALA A 41 9.06 6.75 3.03
CA ALA A 41 8.18 7.49 3.92
C ALA A 41 7.68 6.58 5.05
N VAL A 42 7.27 5.35 4.71
CA VAL A 42 6.80 4.37 5.70
C VAL A 42 7.90 4.00 6.70
N TRP A 43 9.14 3.80 6.24
CA TRP A 43 10.28 3.57 7.12
C TRP A 43 10.58 4.77 8.01
N ARG A 44 10.59 5.98 7.45
CA ARG A 44 10.84 7.22 8.21
C ARG A 44 9.83 7.44 9.33
N TYR A 45 8.55 7.17 9.07
CA TYR A 45 7.47 7.34 10.03
C TYR A 45 7.19 6.07 10.85
N ASN A 46 7.90 4.97 10.58
CA ASN A 46 7.65 3.64 11.15
C ASN A 46 6.17 3.21 11.08
N GLY A 47 5.49 3.54 9.99
CA GLY A 47 4.04 3.41 9.87
C GLY A 47 3.45 4.25 8.74
N ILE A 48 2.13 4.41 8.73
CA ILE A 48 1.46 5.24 7.73
C ILE A 48 1.87 6.70 7.92
N PRO A 49 2.48 7.37 6.92
CA PRO A 49 2.90 8.76 7.04
C PRO A 49 1.69 9.68 7.32
N PRO A 50 1.90 10.87 7.91
CA PRO A 50 0.84 11.83 8.21
C PRO A 50 0.33 12.57 6.96
N TYR A 51 0.39 11.94 5.78
CA TYR A 51 -0.13 12.48 4.54
C TYR A 51 -1.62 12.14 4.44
N ARG A 52 -2.46 13.17 4.26
CA ARG A 52 -3.91 13.01 4.18
C ARG A 52 -4.28 12.00 3.09
N GLU A 53 -3.70 12.17 1.91
CA GLU A 53 -3.93 11.29 0.75
C GLU A 53 -3.62 9.82 1.08
N THR A 54 -2.45 9.53 1.64
CA THR A 54 -2.04 8.15 1.95
C THR A 54 -2.95 7.50 2.98
N ARG A 55 -3.36 8.25 4.01
CA ARG A 55 -4.31 7.75 5.01
C ARG A 55 -5.67 7.46 4.40
N ASP A 56 -6.15 8.31 3.50
CA ASP A 56 -7.41 8.12 2.80
C ASP A 56 -7.34 6.96 1.80
N TYR A 57 -6.20 6.80 1.12
CA TYR A 57 -5.93 5.68 0.23
C TYR A 57 -6.02 4.34 0.95
N VAL A 58 -5.32 4.17 2.08
CA VAL A 58 -5.36 2.94 2.88
C VAL A 58 -6.78 2.63 3.34
N ARG A 59 -7.50 3.61 3.89
CA ARG A 59 -8.90 3.45 4.33
C ARG A 59 -9.82 3.00 3.19
N ARG A 60 -9.67 3.62 2.01
CA ARG A 60 -10.49 3.31 0.84
C ARG A 60 -10.30 1.85 0.40
N ILE A 61 -9.05 1.39 0.27
CA ILE A 61 -8.76 0.02 -0.17
C ILE A 61 -9.27 -1.00 0.86
N PHE A 62 -9.10 -0.74 2.15
CA PHE A 62 -9.67 -1.60 3.20
C PHE A 62 -11.19 -1.68 3.14
N GLY A 63 -11.87 -0.55 2.90
CA GLY A 63 -13.30 -0.53 2.61
C GLY A 63 -13.68 -1.40 1.41
N THR A 64 -12.94 -1.29 0.29
CA THR A 64 -13.14 -2.12 -0.91
C THR A 64 -12.97 -3.62 -0.63
N LEU A 65 -12.01 -4.00 0.23
CA LEU A 65 -11.73 -5.38 0.59
C LEU A 65 -12.68 -5.95 1.66
N GLY A 66 -13.64 -5.17 2.15
CA GLY A 66 -14.50 -5.56 3.28
C GLY A 66 -13.74 -5.73 4.59
N LEU A 67 -12.52 -5.18 4.69
CA LEU A 67 -11.72 -5.14 5.91
C LEU A 67 -12.10 -3.86 6.65
N THR A 68 -13.07 -3.96 7.56
CA THR A 68 -13.43 -2.82 8.42
C THR A 68 -12.39 -2.63 9.51
N THR A 69 -12.33 -1.44 10.10
CA THR A 69 -11.46 -1.10 11.24
C THR A 69 -11.61 -2.09 12.40
N ALA A 70 -12.79 -2.68 12.60
CA ALA A 70 -13.04 -3.70 13.61
C ALA A 70 -12.26 -5.01 13.36
N LYS A 71 -11.95 -5.33 12.10
CA LYS A 71 -11.23 -6.55 11.71
C LYS A 71 -9.71 -6.37 11.73
N LEU A 72 -9.23 -5.13 11.70
CA LEU A 72 -7.81 -4.76 11.70
C LEU A 72 -7.26 -4.48 13.10
N ALA A 73 -8.13 -4.12 14.05
CA ALA A 73 -7.75 -3.95 15.45
C ALA A 73 -7.53 -5.29 16.18
N GLY A 74 -7.75 -6.43 15.52
CA GLY A 74 -7.64 -7.79 16.07
C GLY A 74 -6.64 -8.70 15.35
N LEU A 75 -5.81 -8.14 14.46
CA LEU A 75 -4.62 -8.77 13.86
C LEU A 75 -3.37 -8.06 14.41
#